data_AF-A0A3N5P2Z7-F1
#
_entry.id   AF-A0A3N5P2Z7-F1
#
_cell.length_a   1.000
_cell.length_b   1.000
_cell.length_c   1.000
_cell.angle_alpha   90.00
_cell.angle_beta   90.00
_cell.angle_gamma   90.00
#
_symmetry.space_group_name_H-M   'P 1'
#
loop_
_entity.id
_entity.type
_entity.pdbx_description
1 polymer ?
#
loop_
_entity_poly.entity_id
_entity_poly.type
_entity_poly.pdbx_seq_one_letter_code
_entity_poly.pdbx_strand_id
1 'polypeptide(L)'
;MTRVWTKVLVAGLSAAILSGCQVQKSANPLSPAVAGPIEGVVISNPKLLEPGQDWEMKTRDQPLQLLIENADSNGERPLKYSFEVASDAEFKKIVFARTGIEPGAGGLTRLQLPDKLAAGTYWWRTRAEDGANTGPYSPVKSFQVLAEVILAPPVPSSPSNGSTVSDLTPAFRVKAGNRSGVTADIDYVLQVSNNSAFTSIAATFTQKETWPETTMAGGYSFLHSKTYYWRVRAWHTADGSDLSNWSSTMTFRTPAPPAAPPPPPSGSGGGGGGGSNPNACNSSNGDDIAECIESRYPAYLAAGVSGSRRKANMEFLRDRMIEHGKCRGLDLGLNLKRGGPTISSDFIVWRRPGQHDVGVDIGSAYDDTSRRLSLSWHTYSAADNYGFPYYKNYGSANCSLSR
;
A
#
# COMPACT_ATOMS: atom_id res chain seq x y z
N MET A 1 28.02 67.80 -77.07
CA MET A 1 28.29 69.24 -76.93
C MET A 1 27.83 69.61 -75.52
N THR A 2 28.64 69.99 -74.53
CA THR A 2 29.87 70.80 -74.53
C THR A 2 30.62 70.60 -73.19
N ARG A 3 31.95 70.45 -73.32
CA ARG A 3 33.12 70.74 -72.44
C ARG A 3 32.91 71.06 -70.95
N VAL A 4 33.52 70.30 -70.01
CA VAL A 4 34.90 70.40 -69.47
C VAL A 4 35.09 71.66 -68.59
N TRP A 5 35.58 71.50 -67.35
CA TRP A 5 36.86 72.04 -66.82
C TRP A 5 36.97 71.81 -65.29
N THR A 6 37.98 71.02 -64.95
CA THR A 6 38.63 70.84 -63.65
C THR A 6 39.12 72.17 -63.08
N LYS A 7 39.01 72.38 -61.76
CA LYS A 7 40.07 73.01 -60.96
C LYS A 7 39.90 72.71 -59.46
N VAL A 8 40.91 72.00 -58.96
CA VAL A 8 41.23 71.77 -57.55
C VAL A 8 41.69 73.10 -56.92
N LEU A 9 41.20 73.40 -55.72
CA LEU A 9 41.82 74.35 -54.79
C LEU A 9 41.61 73.82 -53.36
N VAL A 10 42.70 73.35 -52.78
CA VAL A 10 42.87 73.02 -51.37
C VAL A 10 43.26 74.31 -50.65
N ALA A 11 42.58 74.66 -49.56
CA ALA A 11 43.18 75.28 -48.37
C ALA A 11 42.11 75.58 -47.30
N GLY A 12 42.42 75.24 -46.04
CA GLY A 12 41.89 75.93 -44.87
C GLY A 12 40.97 75.12 -43.96
N LEU A 13 41.49 74.10 -43.29
CA LEU A 13 40.86 73.48 -42.12
C LEU A 13 40.80 74.52 -40.98
N SER A 14 39.60 74.91 -40.55
CA SER A 14 39.38 75.54 -39.24
C SER A 14 38.45 74.62 -38.45
N ALA A 15 39.01 73.99 -37.43
CA ALA A 15 38.32 73.06 -36.55
C ALA A 15 37.41 73.84 -35.59
N ALA A 16 36.11 73.88 -35.91
CA ALA A 16 35.08 74.16 -34.93
C ALA A 16 34.81 72.87 -34.16
N ILE A 17 35.25 72.80 -32.90
CA ILE A 17 34.87 71.73 -31.98
C ILE A 17 33.40 71.95 -31.65
N LEU A 18 32.53 71.26 -32.40
CA LEU A 18 31.13 71.08 -32.04
C LEU A 18 31.09 70.17 -30.82
N SER A 19 30.81 70.75 -29.65
CA SER A 19 30.36 70.01 -28.47
C SER A 19 29.10 69.23 -28.84
N GLY A 20 29.25 67.93 -29.12
CA GLY A 20 28.13 67.02 -29.25
C GLY A 20 27.40 66.96 -27.92
N CYS A 21 26.13 67.36 -27.91
CA CYS A 21 25.23 67.13 -26.78
C CYS A 21 25.11 65.61 -26.57
N GLN A 22 25.70 65.09 -25.49
CA GLN A 22 25.30 63.80 -24.93
C GLN A 22 23.84 63.96 -24.48
N VAL A 23 22.91 63.33 -25.22
CA VAL A 23 21.51 63.25 -24.80
C VAL A 23 21.46 62.35 -23.58
N GLN A 24 21.42 62.95 -22.40
CA GLN A 24 21.24 62.24 -21.15
C GLN A 24 19.87 61.54 -21.21
N LYS A 25 19.88 60.21 -21.29
CA LYS A 25 18.67 59.40 -21.27
C LYS A 25 17.96 59.63 -19.94
N SER A 26 16.66 59.89 -19.99
CA SER A 26 15.86 60.15 -18.78
C SER A 26 15.85 58.92 -17.87
N ALA A 27 16.42 59.05 -16.67
CA ALA A 27 16.28 58.09 -15.57
C ALA A 27 14.84 58.04 -15.02
N ASN A 28 13.96 58.95 -15.45
CA ASN A 28 12.59 59.05 -14.94
C ASN A 28 11.76 57.81 -15.34
N PRO A 29 11.12 57.10 -14.39
CA PRO A 29 10.55 55.77 -14.61
C PRO A 29 9.22 55.73 -15.39
N LEU A 30 8.69 56.88 -15.85
CA LEU A 30 7.33 56.99 -16.42
C LEU A 30 7.25 57.59 -17.84
N SER A 31 8.37 57.80 -18.54
CA SER A 31 8.37 58.38 -19.90
C SER A 31 8.40 57.27 -20.98
N PRO A 32 7.36 57.10 -21.83
CA PRO A 32 7.29 55.99 -22.80
C PRO A 32 8.19 56.09 -24.04
N ALA A 33 9.08 57.09 -24.14
CA ALA A 33 9.72 57.41 -25.42
C ALA A 33 11.19 57.78 -25.28
N VAL A 34 12.08 56.78 -25.14
CA VAL A 34 13.39 56.67 -25.82
C VAL A 34 13.80 55.19 -25.73
N ALA A 35 13.65 54.45 -26.84
CA ALA A 35 13.84 53.00 -26.89
C ALA A 35 15.33 52.64 -27.08
N GLY A 36 15.92 52.09 -26.03
CA GLY A 36 17.22 51.43 -26.05
C GLY A 36 17.71 51.13 -24.63
N PRO A 37 18.60 50.14 -24.44
CA PRO A 37 19.20 49.86 -23.14
C PRO A 37 19.75 51.12 -22.47
N ILE A 38 19.61 51.19 -21.14
CA ILE A 38 20.23 52.23 -20.34
C ILE A 38 21.68 51.82 -20.13
N GLU A 39 22.60 52.66 -20.60
CA GLU A 39 24.03 52.38 -20.53
C GLU A 39 24.49 52.24 -19.07
N GLY A 40 25.29 51.21 -18.79
CA GLY A 40 25.80 50.93 -17.44
C GLY A 40 24.86 50.14 -16.52
N VAL A 41 23.61 49.89 -16.92
CA VAL A 41 22.71 49.01 -16.15
C VAL A 41 23.08 47.55 -16.37
N VAL A 42 23.29 46.83 -15.27
CA VAL A 42 23.57 45.40 -15.20
C VAL A 42 22.45 44.74 -14.40
N ILE A 43 21.90 43.66 -14.95
CA ILE A 43 20.92 42.81 -14.29
C ILE A 43 21.55 41.42 -14.21
N SER A 44 21.64 40.84 -13.01
CA SER A 44 22.16 39.47 -12.85
C SER A 44 21.14 38.43 -13.34
N ASN A 45 21.58 37.20 -13.59
CA ASN A 45 20.63 36.12 -13.84
C ASN A 45 19.95 35.70 -12.52
N PRO A 46 18.67 35.35 -12.55
CA PRO A 46 18.05 34.71 -11.40
C PRO A 46 18.65 33.32 -11.13
N LYS A 47 18.50 32.83 -9.90
CA LYS A 47 18.95 31.48 -9.53
C LYS A 47 17.76 30.55 -9.38
N LEU A 48 17.77 29.46 -10.14
CA LEU A 48 16.72 28.46 -10.09
C LEU A 48 16.80 27.66 -8.79
N LEU A 49 15.70 27.55 -8.04
CA LEU A 49 15.64 26.76 -6.81
C LEU A 49 14.83 25.47 -7.06
N GLU A 50 13.55 25.60 -7.40
CA GLU A 50 12.63 24.47 -7.58
C GLU A 50 11.86 24.58 -8.91
N PRO A 51 11.71 23.49 -9.68
CA PRO A 51 12.35 22.20 -9.46
C PRO A 51 13.87 22.26 -9.70
N GLY A 52 14.59 21.49 -8.90
CA GLY A 52 16.03 21.30 -8.93
C GLY A 52 16.49 20.51 -10.16
N GLN A 53 17.81 20.32 -10.29
CA GLN A 53 18.38 19.50 -11.34
C GLN A 53 17.98 18.03 -11.15
N ASP A 54 17.48 17.40 -12.20
CA ASP A 54 17.03 15.99 -12.25
C ASP A 54 15.96 15.65 -11.21
N TRP A 55 15.17 16.65 -10.82
CA TRP A 55 14.06 16.47 -9.89
C TRP A 55 12.98 15.60 -10.53
N GLU A 56 12.52 14.57 -9.83
CA GLU A 56 11.35 13.77 -10.22
C GLU A 56 10.05 14.28 -9.60
N MET A 57 9.05 14.54 -10.44
CA MET A 57 7.75 15.04 -10.05
C MET A 57 6.66 14.03 -10.36
N LYS A 58 5.80 13.73 -9.40
CA LYS A 58 4.68 12.81 -9.60
C LYS A 58 3.52 13.56 -10.25
N THR A 59 2.72 12.84 -11.04
CA THR A 59 1.49 13.40 -11.65
C THR A 59 0.50 13.96 -10.62
N ARG A 60 0.49 13.42 -9.38
CA ARG A 60 -0.35 13.91 -8.27
C ARG A 60 0.12 15.24 -7.67
N ASP A 61 1.39 15.59 -7.84
CA ASP A 61 1.99 16.81 -7.28
C ASP A 61 1.85 18.01 -8.23
N GLN A 62 1.18 17.81 -9.36
CA GLN A 62 0.95 18.83 -10.40
C GLN A 62 -0.34 19.63 -10.16
N PRO A 63 -0.42 20.90 -10.63
CA PRO A 63 0.56 21.59 -11.47
C PRO A 63 1.83 22.03 -10.72
N LEU A 64 2.93 22.13 -11.46
CA LEU A 64 4.25 22.50 -10.93
C LEU A 64 4.31 23.97 -10.51
N GLN A 65 5.03 24.24 -9.41
CA GLN A 65 5.46 25.58 -9.03
C GLN A 65 6.95 25.75 -9.35
N LEU A 66 7.28 26.84 -10.03
CA LEU A 66 8.65 27.28 -10.23
C LEU A 66 9.03 28.27 -9.12
N LEU A 67 10.19 28.07 -8.51
CA LEU A 67 10.74 28.91 -7.45
C LEU A 67 12.14 29.38 -7.82
N ILE A 68 12.38 30.68 -7.73
CA ILE A 68 13.68 31.30 -8.01
C ILE A 68 14.12 32.20 -6.85
N GLU A 69 15.42 32.34 -6.69
CA GLU A 69 16.04 33.49 -6.03
C GLU A 69 16.08 34.65 -7.03
N ASN A 70 15.65 35.83 -6.59
CA ASN A 70 15.54 37.02 -7.41
C ASN A 70 16.92 37.47 -7.92
N ALA A 71 16.94 37.99 -9.15
CA ALA A 71 18.09 38.72 -9.68
C ALA A 71 18.29 40.08 -8.98
N ASP A 72 19.54 40.55 -9.01
CA ASP A 72 19.96 41.88 -8.56
C ASP A 72 20.14 42.82 -9.76
N SER A 73 20.00 44.12 -9.54
CA SER A 73 20.34 45.14 -10.53
C SER A 73 20.91 46.39 -9.87
N ASN A 74 21.79 47.08 -10.59
CA ASN A 74 22.24 48.43 -10.24
C ASN A 74 21.35 49.54 -10.85
N GLY A 75 20.27 49.19 -11.57
CA GLY A 75 19.29 50.13 -12.11
C GLY A 75 18.16 50.44 -11.13
N GLU A 76 17.54 51.61 -11.27
CA GLU A 76 16.44 52.07 -10.39
C GLU A 76 15.05 51.55 -10.82
N ARG A 77 14.97 50.88 -11.98
CA ARG A 77 13.70 50.39 -12.53
C ARG A 77 13.31 49.04 -11.90
N PRO A 78 12.02 48.81 -11.61
CA PRO A 78 11.57 47.55 -11.05
C PRO A 78 11.79 46.40 -12.03
N LEU A 79 12.36 45.31 -11.53
CA LEU A 79 12.53 44.08 -12.30
C LEU A 79 11.18 43.39 -12.53
N LYS A 80 11.09 42.67 -13.65
CA LYS A 80 10.07 41.68 -13.97
C LYS A 80 10.77 40.43 -14.52
N TYR A 81 10.15 39.27 -14.35
CA TYR A 81 10.71 38.00 -14.80
C TYR A 81 9.96 37.42 -15.99
N SER A 82 10.74 36.74 -16.83
CA SER A 82 10.26 35.90 -17.93
C SER A 82 10.67 34.46 -17.69
N PHE A 83 9.69 33.58 -17.50
CA PHE A 83 9.88 32.14 -17.29
C PHE A 83 9.61 31.38 -18.58
N GLU A 84 10.42 30.36 -18.84
CA GLU A 84 10.24 29.42 -19.95
C GLU A 84 10.43 27.99 -19.45
N VAL A 85 9.53 27.09 -19.88
CA VAL A 85 9.64 25.64 -19.74
C VAL A 85 9.55 25.04 -21.14
N ALA A 86 10.47 24.14 -21.47
CA ALA A 86 10.62 23.50 -22.77
C ALA A 86 10.65 21.98 -22.66
N SER A 87 10.25 21.30 -23.73
CA SER A 87 10.36 19.84 -23.88
C SER A 87 11.68 19.39 -24.52
N ASP A 88 12.63 20.31 -24.72
CA ASP A 88 13.98 20.06 -25.20
C ASP A 88 14.98 21.01 -24.54
N ALA A 89 16.23 20.57 -24.42
CA ALA A 89 17.28 21.31 -23.72
C ALA A 89 17.71 22.60 -24.45
N GLU A 90 17.50 22.67 -25.76
CA GLU A 90 17.84 23.84 -26.58
C GLU A 90 16.74 24.91 -26.60
N PHE A 91 15.62 24.68 -25.90
CA PHE A 91 14.46 25.58 -25.86
C PHE A 91 13.86 25.87 -27.25
N LYS A 92 13.89 24.89 -28.17
CA LYS A 92 13.25 24.99 -29.50
C LYS A 92 11.75 24.76 -29.44
N LYS A 93 11.27 24.03 -28.42
CA LYS A 93 9.86 23.70 -28.16
C LYS A 93 9.49 24.15 -26.74
N ILE A 94 9.10 25.40 -26.64
CA ILE A 94 8.55 25.97 -25.41
C ILE A 94 7.14 25.40 -25.21
N VAL A 95 6.92 24.75 -24.06
CA VAL A 95 5.61 24.21 -23.65
C VAL A 95 4.87 25.16 -22.71
N PHE A 96 5.60 26.06 -22.04
CA PHE A 96 5.04 27.13 -21.22
C PHE A 96 5.99 28.33 -21.20
N ALA A 97 5.44 29.52 -21.36
CA ALA A 97 6.16 30.77 -21.14
C ALA A 97 5.26 31.81 -20.50
N ARG A 98 5.83 32.62 -19.61
CA ARG A 98 5.13 33.73 -18.99
C ARG A 98 6.10 34.86 -18.66
N THR A 99 5.76 36.07 -19.10
CA THR A 99 6.54 37.28 -18.89
C THR A 99 5.84 38.22 -17.92
N GLY A 100 6.55 39.25 -17.47
CA GLY A 100 5.98 40.30 -16.63
C GLY A 100 5.70 39.89 -15.18
N ILE A 101 6.33 38.83 -14.68
CA ILE A 101 6.15 38.37 -13.30
C ILE A 101 6.89 39.30 -12.34
N GLU A 102 6.18 39.89 -11.39
CA GLU A 102 6.78 40.78 -10.39
C GLU A 102 7.60 40.00 -9.35
N PRO A 103 8.71 40.58 -8.83
CA PRO A 103 9.50 39.97 -7.77
C PRO A 103 8.67 39.72 -6.52
N GLY A 104 8.74 38.50 -5.99
CA GLY A 104 8.14 38.17 -4.70
C GLY A 104 8.96 38.67 -3.52
N ALA A 105 8.31 38.70 -2.35
CA ALA A 105 8.92 39.15 -1.10
C ALA A 105 10.06 38.23 -0.62
N GLY A 106 11.00 38.79 0.15
CA GLY A 106 12.09 38.03 0.76
C GLY A 106 13.13 37.49 -0.24
N GLY A 107 13.25 38.11 -1.42
CA GLY A 107 14.21 37.71 -2.44
C GLY A 107 13.81 36.45 -3.23
N LEU A 108 12.56 36.01 -3.12
CA LEU A 108 12.07 34.79 -3.76
C LEU A 108 10.84 35.07 -4.63
N THR A 109 10.82 34.51 -5.84
CA THR A 109 9.67 34.60 -6.75
C THR A 109 9.14 33.21 -7.06
N ARG A 110 7.81 33.06 -6.98
CA ARG A 110 7.08 31.81 -7.26
C ARG A 110 6.16 31.98 -8.45
N LEU A 111 6.13 30.99 -9.32
CA LEU A 111 5.19 30.92 -10.44
C LEU A 111 4.54 29.53 -10.51
N GLN A 112 3.23 29.50 -10.26
CA GLN A 112 2.42 28.31 -10.47
C GLN A 112 2.11 28.14 -11.96
N LEU A 113 2.40 26.97 -12.54
CA LEU A 113 1.94 26.62 -13.88
C LEU A 113 0.40 26.48 -13.86
N PRO A 114 -0.31 26.92 -14.93
CA PRO A 114 -1.76 26.84 -15.00
C PRO A 114 -2.25 25.39 -15.22
N ASP A 115 -1.49 24.61 -15.99
CA ASP A 115 -1.88 23.28 -16.44
C ASP A 115 -0.86 22.22 -16.00
N LYS A 116 -1.31 20.96 -15.97
CA LYS A 116 -0.43 19.82 -15.78
C LYS A 116 0.38 19.56 -17.06
N LEU A 117 1.65 19.22 -16.87
CA LEU A 117 2.54 18.71 -17.90
C LEU A 117 2.35 17.20 -18.09
N ALA A 118 2.45 16.73 -19.32
CA ALA A 118 2.48 15.30 -19.62
C ALA A 118 3.76 14.66 -19.08
N ALA A 119 3.76 13.34 -18.91
CA ALA A 119 4.95 12.60 -18.50
C ALA A 119 6.10 12.81 -19.50
N GLY A 120 7.29 13.08 -18.98
CA GLY A 120 8.46 13.41 -19.80
C GLY A 120 9.49 14.26 -19.06
N THR A 121 10.61 14.52 -19.73
CA THR A 121 11.66 15.42 -19.23
C THR A 121 11.44 16.82 -19.77
N TYR A 122 11.58 17.81 -18.89
CA TYR A 122 11.45 19.22 -19.21
C TYR A 122 12.66 20.00 -18.74
N TRP A 123 12.93 21.10 -19.41
CA TRP A 123 13.98 22.05 -19.09
C TRP A 123 13.36 23.41 -18.83
N TRP A 124 13.86 24.13 -17.83
CA TRP A 124 13.34 25.45 -17.53
C TRP A 124 14.45 26.46 -17.24
N ARG A 125 14.15 27.71 -17.55
CA ARG A 125 15.01 28.86 -17.34
C ARG A 125 14.19 30.11 -17.07
N THR A 126 14.81 31.10 -16.45
CA THR A 126 14.21 32.43 -16.25
C THR A 126 15.23 33.52 -16.46
N ARG A 127 14.76 34.74 -16.77
CA ARG A 127 15.59 35.94 -16.83
C ARG A 127 14.83 37.13 -16.24
N ALA A 128 15.57 38.16 -15.84
CA ALA A 128 15.03 39.42 -15.37
C ALA A 128 15.15 40.53 -16.42
N GLU A 129 14.20 41.46 -16.43
CA GLU A 129 14.16 42.64 -17.29
C GLU A 129 13.52 43.82 -16.55
N ASP A 130 13.91 45.05 -16.88
CA ASP A 130 13.41 46.28 -16.24
C ASP A 130 12.57 47.17 -17.19
N GLY A 131 12.23 46.62 -18.37
CA GLY A 131 11.54 47.29 -19.47
C GLY A 131 12.45 48.08 -20.42
N ALA A 132 13.72 48.32 -20.09
CA ALA A 132 14.73 48.89 -21.01
C ALA A 132 15.94 47.96 -21.22
N ASN A 133 16.31 47.20 -20.20
CA ASN A 133 17.44 46.28 -20.17
C ASN A 133 16.93 44.86 -19.93
N THR A 134 17.62 43.89 -20.54
CA THR A 134 17.33 42.47 -20.39
C THR A 134 18.58 41.78 -19.87
N GLY A 135 18.46 41.12 -18.71
CA GLY A 135 19.53 40.31 -18.13
C GLY A 135 19.69 38.96 -18.83
N PRO A 136 20.80 38.25 -18.56
CA PRO A 136 21.00 36.90 -19.06
C PRO A 136 19.96 35.93 -18.48
N TYR A 137 19.70 34.84 -19.22
CA TYR A 137 18.98 33.70 -18.65
C TYR A 137 19.80 33.03 -17.55
N SER A 138 19.09 32.45 -16.59
CA SER A 138 19.66 31.51 -15.62
C SER A 138 20.30 30.31 -16.34
N PRO A 139 21.29 29.64 -15.72
CA PRO A 139 21.62 28.27 -16.08
C PRO A 139 20.36 27.41 -16.10
N VAL A 140 20.26 26.54 -17.11
CA VAL A 140 19.10 25.67 -17.32
C VAL A 140 19.09 24.58 -16.25
N LYS A 141 17.89 24.24 -15.74
CA LYS A 141 17.67 23.02 -14.94
C LYS A 141 16.69 22.10 -15.65
N SER A 142 16.88 20.79 -15.50
CA SER A 142 15.91 19.77 -15.94
C SER A 142 15.15 19.15 -14.78
N PHE A 143 13.91 18.73 -15.05
CA PHE A 143 13.11 17.91 -14.16
C PHE A 143 12.33 16.88 -14.98
N GLN A 144 11.92 15.78 -14.35
CA GLN A 144 11.15 14.71 -14.96
C GLN A 144 9.76 14.65 -14.34
N VAL A 145 8.73 14.68 -15.18
CA VAL A 145 7.36 14.34 -14.79
C VAL A 145 7.18 12.85 -14.99
N LEU A 146 6.98 12.12 -13.90
CA LEU A 146 6.76 10.68 -13.93
C LEU A 146 5.37 10.36 -14.48
N ALA A 147 5.29 9.28 -15.27
CA ALA A 147 4.03 8.74 -15.72
C ALA A 147 3.13 8.37 -14.52
N GLU A 148 1.84 8.60 -14.67
CA GLU A 148 0.87 8.15 -13.68
C GLU A 148 0.92 6.62 -13.56
N VAL A 149 1.11 6.14 -12.33
CA VAL A 149 1.03 4.71 -12.02
C VAL A 149 -0.44 4.32 -12.04
N ILE A 150 -0.81 3.51 -13.03
CA ILE A 150 -2.16 2.93 -13.12
C ILE A 150 -2.04 1.45 -12.84
N LEU A 151 -2.76 0.97 -11.82
CA LEU A 151 -2.85 -0.43 -11.45
C LEU A 151 -4.30 -0.91 -11.54
N ALA A 152 -4.60 -1.83 -12.46
CA ALA A 152 -5.84 -2.57 -12.41
C ALA A 152 -5.78 -3.62 -11.28
N PRO A 153 -6.95 -4.04 -10.73
CA PRO A 153 -6.98 -5.14 -9.79
C PRO A 153 -6.36 -6.42 -10.39
N PRO A 154 -5.59 -7.20 -9.60
CA PRO A 154 -5.17 -8.53 -10.03
C PRO A 154 -6.38 -9.43 -10.31
N VAL A 155 -6.18 -10.43 -11.16
CA VAL A 155 -7.22 -11.40 -11.54
C VAL A 155 -7.07 -12.67 -10.71
N PRO A 156 -8.01 -12.96 -9.78
CA PRO A 156 -7.97 -14.18 -8.99
C PRO A 156 -8.19 -15.42 -9.88
N SER A 157 -7.38 -16.48 -9.71
CA SER A 157 -7.49 -17.72 -10.50
C SER A 157 -7.79 -18.96 -9.65
N SER A 158 -7.21 -19.09 -8.46
CA SER A 158 -7.43 -20.23 -7.56
C SER A 158 -7.43 -19.80 -6.08
N PRO A 159 -8.28 -20.37 -5.23
CA PRO A 159 -9.38 -21.30 -5.55
C PRO A 159 -10.44 -20.66 -6.46
N SER A 160 -10.98 -21.41 -7.41
CA SER A 160 -12.02 -20.89 -8.33
C SER A 160 -13.30 -20.54 -7.55
N ASN A 161 -14.08 -19.58 -8.06
CA ASN A 161 -15.25 -19.08 -7.34
C ASN A 161 -16.27 -20.21 -7.06
N GLY A 162 -16.65 -20.36 -5.79
CA GLY A 162 -17.59 -21.37 -5.33
C GLY A 162 -17.02 -22.79 -5.24
N SER A 163 -15.72 -22.97 -5.49
CA SER A 163 -15.08 -24.28 -5.41
C SER A 163 -15.00 -24.81 -3.98
N THR A 164 -14.95 -26.13 -3.84
CA THR A 164 -14.53 -26.79 -2.60
C THR A 164 -13.07 -27.20 -2.73
N VAL A 165 -12.21 -26.75 -1.83
CA VAL A 165 -10.79 -27.10 -1.80
C VAL A 165 -10.58 -28.47 -1.13
N SER A 166 -9.47 -29.14 -1.43
CA SER A 166 -9.15 -30.47 -0.92
C SER A 166 -8.57 -30.48 0.50
N ASP A 167 -7.99 -29.36 0.94
CA ASP A 167 -7.32 -29.23 2.24
C ASP A 167 -7.68 -27.91 2.94
N LEU A 168 -7.21 -27.75 4.18
CA LEU A 168 -7.45 -26.56 5.00
C LEU A 168 -6.41 -25.46 4.77
N THR A 169 -5.41 -25.66 3.92
CA THR A 169 -4.30 -24.73 3.67
C THR A 169 -4.17 -24.45 2.16
N PRO A 170 -5.23 -23.96 1.49
CA PRO A 170 -5.22 -23.77 0.06
C PRO A 170 -4.17 -22.72 -0.33
N ALA A 171 -3.49 -22.97 -1.44
CA ALA A 171 -2.68 -21.97 -2.11
C ALA A 171 -3.57 -21.07 -2.97
N PHE A 172 -3.39 -19.76 -2.84
CA PHE A 172 -4.06 -18.78 -3.67
C PHE A 172 -3.21 -18.48 -4.90
N ARG A 173 -3.84 -18.42 -6.07
CA ARG A 173 -3.20 -18.07 -7.33
C ARG A 173 -3.87 -16.86 -7.92
N VAL A 174 -3.06 -15.91 -8.38
CA VAL A 174 -3.52 -14.63 -8.91
C VAL A 174 -2.65 -14.23 -10.10
N LYS A 175 -3.30 -13.76 -11.16
CA LYS A 175 -2.64 -13.19 -12.34
C LYS A 175 -2.60 -11.68 -12.23
N ALA A 176 -1.60 -11.07 -12.86
CA ALA A 176 -1.49 -9.63 -12.90
C ALA A 176 -2.67 -8.99 -13.62
N GLY A 177 -3.10 -7.83 -13.11
CA GLY A 177 -3.99 -6.92 -13.83
C GLY A 177 -3.19 -6.05 -14.80
N ASN A 178 -3.90 -5.38 -15.71
CA ASN A 178 -3.29 -4.37 -16.58
C ASN A 178 -2.64 -3.24 -15.77
N ARG A 179 -1.54 -2.70 -16.26
CA ARG A 179 -0.80 -1.64 -15.58
C ARG A 179 -0.03 -0.74 -16.54
N SER A 180 0.19 0.51 -16.15
CA SER A 180 1.04 1.47 -16.86
C SER A 180 1.79 2.36 -15.88
N GLY A 181 2.92 2.95 -16.32
CA GLY A 181 3.70 3.87 -15.49
C GLY A 181 4.44 3.22 -14.32
N VAL A 182 4.43 1.89 -14.21
CA VAL A 182 5.07 1.14 -13.11
C VAL A 182 6.59 1.16 -13.26
N THR A 183 7.26 1.84 -12.33
CA THR A 183 8.73 2.00 -12.30
C THR A 183 9.41 1.13 -11.24
N ALA A 184 8.64 0.38 -10.44
CA ALA A 184 9.17 -0.45 -9.36
C ALA A 184 8.35 -1.71 -9.11
N ASP A 185 8.72 -2.43 -8.06
CA ASP A 185 8.13 -3.70 -7.69
C ASP A 185 6.65 -3.59 -7.30
N ILE A 186 5.91 -4.67 -7.58
CA ILE A 186 4.54 -4.86 -7.15
C ILE A 186 4.47 -6.00 -6.13
N ASP A 187 3.83 -5.71 -5.01
CA ASP A 187 3.40 -6.71 -4.05
C ASP A 187 1.88 -6.91 -4.14
N TYR A 188 1.43 -8.13 -3.86
CA TYR A 188 0.02 -8.45 -3.73
C TYR A 188 -0.36 -8.59 -2.27
N VAL A 189 -1.47 -7.95 -1.90
CA VAL A 189 -2.11 -8.12 -0.60
C VAL A 189 -3.41 -8.88 -0.83
N LEU A 190 -3.52 -10.07 -0.25
CA LEU A 190 -4.70 -10.93 -0.32
C LEU A 190 -5.36 -11.00 1.05
N GLN A 191 -6.68 -10.79 1.09
CA GLN A 191 -7.49 -10.98 2.28
C GLN A 191 -8.43 -12.15 2.10
N VAL A 192 -8.54 -12.98 3.14
CA VAL A 192 -9.57 -14.01 3.28
C VAL A 192 -10.44 -13.66 4.48
N SER A 193 -11.75 -13.69 4.32
CA SER A 193 -12.73 -13.26 5.31
C SER A 193 -13.79 -14.32 5.57
N ASN A 194 -14.32 -14.30 6.80
CA ASN A 194 -15.47 -15.09 7.21
C ASN A 194 -16.81 -14.55 6.66
N ASN A 195 -16.83 -13.36 6.06
CA ASN A 195 -18.05 -12.76 5.49
C ASN A 195 -17.76 -11.96 4.22
N SER A 196 -18.78 -11.74 3.41
CA SER A 196 -18.69 -11.01 2.13
C SER A 196 -18.41 -9.51 2.31
N ALA A 197 -18.71 -8.95 3.47
CA ALA A 197 -18.46 -7.55 3.79
C ALA A 197 -17.00 -7.26 4.19
N PHE A 198 -16.17 -8.29 4.34
CA PHE A 198 -14.79 -8.19 4.83
C PHE A 198 -14.66 -7.52 6.20
N THR A 199 -15.68 -7.60 7.06
CA THR A 199 -15.65 -7.07 8.44
C THR A 199 -15.04 -8.07 9.44
N SER A 200 -14.84 -9.32 9.02
CA SER A 200 -14.18 -10.37 9.82
C SER A 200 -13.09 -11.05 9.00
N ILE A 201 -11.88 -10.50 9.03
CA ILE A 201 -10.74 -11.05 8.31
C ILE A 201 -10.24 -12.32 9.02
N ALA A 202 -10.17 -13.43 8.29
CA ALA A 202 -9.60 -14.69 8.75
C ALA A 202 -8.08 -14.70 8.56
N ALA A 203 -7.61 -14.29 7.38
CA ALA A 203 -6.19 -14.26 7.05
C ALA A 203 -5.87 -13.11 6.09
N THR A 204 -4.63 -12.61 6.18
CA THR A 204 -4.04 -11.68 5.20
C THR A 204 -2.70 -12.25 4.76
N PHE A 205 -2.44 -12.23 3.46
CA PHE A 205 -1.17 -12.64 2.87
C PHE A 205 -0.59 -11.45 2.10
N THR A 206 0.74 -11.31 2.14
CA THR A 206 1.48 -10.37 1.32
C THR A 206 2.56 -11.13 0.56
N GLN A 207 2.65 -10.94 -0.74
CA GLN A 207 3.61 -11.66 -1.59
C GLN A 207 4.05 -10.79 -2.76
N LYS A 208 5.35 -10.74 -3.01
CA LYS A 208 5.91 -10.11 -4.20
C LYS A 208 5.38 -10.77 -5.46
N GLU A 209 4.99 -9.97 -6.46
CA GLU A 209 4.51 -10.46 -7.74
C GLU A 209 5.53 -11.37 -8.43
N THR A 210 5.06 -12.48 -8.98
CA THR A 210 5.82 -13.36 -9.88
C THR A 210 5.07 -13.57 -11.18
N TRP A 211 5.79 -13.68 -12.29
CA TRP A 211 5.21 -13.88 -13.62
C TRP A 211 5.27 -15.36 -14.05
N PRO A 212 4.26 -15.87 -14.78
CA PRO A 212 3.03 -15.20 -15.21
C PRO A 212 1.89 -15.20 -14.17
N GLU A 213 2.08 -15.88 -13.03
CA GLU A 213 1.09 -16.01 -11.97
C GLU A 213 1.79 -16.02 -10.61
N THR A 214 1.21 -15.33 -9.63
CA THR A 214 1.71 -15.31 -8.25
C THR A 214 0.99 -16.37 -7.42
N THR A 215 1.76 -17.23 -6.75
CA THR A 215 1.24 -18.19 -5.78
C THR A 215 1.47 -17.67 -4.37
N MET A 216 0.41 -17.57 -3.59
CA MET A 216 0.41 -17.20 -2.18
C MET A 216 0.00 -18.40 -1.34
N ALA A 217 0.96 -18.95 -0.59
CA ALA A 217 0.74 -20.03 0.35
C ALA A 217 1.45 -19.68 1.66
N GLY A 218 0.68 -19.34 2.70
CA GLY A 218 1.23 -18.94 4.00
C GLY A 218 1.08 -19.99 5.09
N GLY A 219 0.66 -21.21 4.76
CA GLY A 219 0.43 -22.30 5.72
C GLY A 219 -0.69 -22.02 6.74
N TYR A 220 -1.48 -20.96 6.54
CA TYR A 220 -2.64 -20.67 7.37
C TYR A 220 -3.69 -21.76 7.19
N SER A 221 -4.06 -22.42 8.29
CA SER A 221 -5.11 -23.44 8.31
C SER A 221 -6.48 -22.80 8.54
N PHE A 222 -7.43 -23.05 7.65
CA PHE A 222 -8.83 -22.65 7.73
C PHE A 222 -9.66 -23.70 8.49
N LEU A 223 -10.89 -23.35 8.86
CA LEU A 223 -11.79 -24.27 9.56
C LEU A 223 -12.52 -25.17 8.55
N HIS A 224 -12.84 -26.41 8.95
CA HIS A 224 -13.62 -27.34 8.13
C HIS A 224 -15.04 -26.84 7.80
N SER A 225 -15.60 -27.34 6.70
CA SER A 225 -16.99 -27.11 6.29
C SER A 225 -17.44 -25.64 6.19
N LYS A 226 -16.50 -24.69 6.08
CA LYS A 226 -16.77 -23.25 6.05
C LYS A 226 -16.58 -22.68 4.66
N THR A 227 -17.46 -21.74 4.31
CA THR A 227 -17.28 -20.86 3.16
C THR A 227 -16.50 -19.62 3.56
N TYR A 228 -15.47 -19.28 2.79
CA TYR A 228 -14.66 -18.08 2.95
C TYR A 228 -14.77 -17.21 1.70
N TYR A 229 -14.60 -15.90 1.90
CA TYR A 229 -14.60 -14.88 0.87
C TYR A 229 -13.17 -14.35 0.74
N TRP A 230 -12.67 -14.17 -0.48
CA TRP A 230 -11.32 -13.66 -0.65
C TRP A 230 -11.21 -12.67 -1.79
N ARG A 231 -10.29 -11.73 -1.64
CA ARG A 231 -9.99 -10.66 -2.60
C ARG A 231 -8.51 -10.32 -2.54
N VAL A 232 -7.97 -9.81 -3.64
CA VAL A 232 -6.56 -9.43 -3.76
C VAL A 232 -6.46 -8.02 -4.36
N ARG A 233 -5.43 -7.27 -3.99
CA ARG A 233 -5.07 -6.00 -4.63
C ARG A 233 -3.57 -5.93 -4.86
N ALA A 234 -3.18 -5.12 -5.83
CA ALA A 234 -1.79 -4.80 -6.11
C ALA A 234 -1.36 -3.57 -5.31
N TRP A 235 -0.09 -3.55 -4.93
CA TRP A 235 0.57 -2.47 -4.23
C TRP A 235 1.91 -2.18 -4.88
N HIS A 236 2.08 -0.97 -5.42
CA HIS A 236 3.36 -0.50 -5.92
C HIS A 236 4.20 0.06 -4.77
N THR A 237 5.38 -0.54 -4.56
CA THR A 237 6.12 -0.41 -3.29
C THR A 237 7.10 0.77 -3.26
N ALA A 238 7.58 1.26 -4.40
CA ALA A 238 8.53 2.39 -4.42
C ALA A 238 7.91 3.73 -4.03
N ASP A 239 6.64 3.96 -4.37
CA ASP A 239 6.00 5.27 -4.20
C ASP A 239 5.10 5.39 -2.98
N GLY A 240 5.07 4.35 -2.13
CA GLY A 240 4.51 4.42 -0.80
C GLY A 240 2.99 4.55 -0.69
N SER A 241 2.18 4.30 -1.73
CA SER A 241 0.71 4.13 -1.55
C SER A 241 -0.13 3.73 -2.77
N ASP A 242 0.41 3.59 -3.99
CA ASP A 242 -0.45 3.28 -5.14
C ASP A 242 -0.96 1.84 -5.05
N LEU A 243 -2.23 1.75 -4.67
CA LEU A 243 -2.99 0.54 -4.49
C LEU A 243 -3.98 0.45 -5.62
N SER A 244 -4.09 -0.72 -6.25
CA SER A 244 -5.26 -0.96 -7.08
C SER A 244 -6.51 -1.11 -6.21
N ASN A 245 -7.66 -0.95 -6.85
CA ASN A 245 -8.90 -1.45 -6.28
C ASN A 245 -8.77 -2.95 -5.95
N TRP A 246 -9.56 -3.43 -4.99
CA TRP A 246 -9.68 -4.86 -4.77
C TRP A 246 -10.23 -5.57 -6.01
N SER A 247 -9.78 -6.80 -6.23
CA SER A 247 -10.36 -7.70 -7.21
C SER A 247 -11.84 -7.96 -6.94
N SER A 248 -12.53 -8.58 -7.90
CA SER A 248 -13.79 -9.25 -7.63
C SER A 248 -13.63 -10.21 -6.45
N THR A 249 -14.64 -10.26 -5.58
CA THR A 249 -14.65 -11.21 -4.46
C THR A 249 -14.90 -12.61 -4.99
N MET A 250 -14.00 -13.53 -4.66
CA MET A 250 -14.15 -14.95 -4.90
C MET A 250 -14.58 -15.66 -3.62
N THR A 251 -15.16 -16.85 -3.77
CA THR A 251 -15.51 -17.72 -2.64
C THR A 251 -14.90 -19.09 -2.79
N PHE A 252 -14.63 -19.74 -1.67
CA PHE A 252 -14.31 -21.17 -1.62
C PHE A 252 -14.87 -21.79 -0.36
N ARG A 253 -15.07 -23.10 -0.39
CA ARG A 253 -15.49 -23.90 0.76
C ARG A 253 -14.37 -24.87 1.15
N THR A 254 -14.08 -24.96 2.43
CA THR A 254 -13.15 -25.97 2.96
C THR A 254 -13.80 -27.35 3.02
N PRO A 255 -13.00 -28.44 2.95
CA PRO A 255 -13.52 -29.79 2.96
C PRO A 255 -14.29 -30.09 4.24
N ALA A 256 -15.19 -31.07 4.17
CA ALA A 256 -15.79 -31.65 5.35
C ALA A 256 -14.70 -32.25 6.26
N PRO A 257 -14.96 -32.36 7.57
CA PRO A 257 -14.09 -33.12 8.46
C PRO A 257 -13.90 -34.56 7.94
N PRO A 258 -12.79 -35.20 8.30
CA PRO A 258 -12.57 -36.59 7.96
C PRO A 258 -13.76 -37.47 8.39
N ALA A 259 -14.26 -38.34 7.51
CA ALA A 259 -15.39 -39.22 7.81
C ALA A 259 -15.09 -40.08 9.04
N ALA A 260 -15.99 -40.12 10.02
CA ALA A 260 -15.79 -40.86 11.26
C ALA A 260 -15.32 -42.31 10.99
N PRO A 261 -14.39 -42.88 11.79
CA PRO A 261 -14.10 -44.30 11.73
C PRO A 261 -15.37 -45.12 11.90
N PRO A 262 -15.49 -46.29 11.26
CA PRO A 262 -16.57 -47.21 11.57
C PRO A 262 -16.55 -47.52 13.08
N PRO A 263 -17.73 -47.67 13.73
CA PRO A 263 -17.77 -48.00 15.14
C PRO A 263 -16.96 -49.28 15.39
N PRO A 264 -16.20 -49.36 16.50
CA PRO A 264 -15.54 -50.60 16.86
C PRO A 264 -16.58 -51.73 16.95
N PRO A 265 -16.22 -52.97 16.57
CA PRO A 265 -17.09 -54.12 16.82
C PRO A 265 -17.50 -54.10 18.29
N SER A 266 -18.79 -54.32 18.57
CA SER A 266 -19.32 -54.35 19.94
C SER A 266 -18.60 -55.43 20.76
N GLY A 267 -17.52 -55.03 21.42
CA GLY A 267 -16.65 -55.85 22.24
C GLY A 267 -16.36 -55.08 23.51
N SER A 268 -16.90 -55.59 24.60
CA SER A 268 -16.81 -55.10 25.97
C SER A 268 -15.39 -54.79 26.45
N GLY A 269 -15.23 -53.68 27.18
CA GLY A 269 -14.31 -53.66 28.34
C GLY A 269 -13.44 -52.42 28.53
N GLY A 270 -13.82 -51.58 29.51
CA GLY A 270 -12.94 -50.80 30.39
C GLY A 270 -12.29 -49.54 29.79
N GLY A 271 -12.31 -48.36 30.40
CA GLY A 271 -12.67 -47.94 31.74
C GLY A 271 -12.14 -46.51 31.91
N GLY A 272 -12.92 -45.65 32.56
CA GLY A 272 -12.58 -44.25 32.79
C GLY A 272 -13.78 -43.53 33.38
N GLY A 273 -14.16 -43.91 34.60
CA GLY A 273 -15.26 -43.31 35.33
C GLY A 273 -14.91 -41.93 35.85
N GLY A 274 -15.57 -40.91 35.31
CA GLY A 274 -16.09 -39.78 36.07
C GLY A 274 -17.60 -39.83 35.91
N GLY A 275 -18.37 -39.65 36.99
CA GLY A 275 -19.83 -39.78 36.94
C GLY A 275 -20.40 -38.91 35.82
N SER A 276 -21.00 -39.55 34.81
CA SER A 276 -21.48 -38.82 33.64
C SER A 276 -22.57 -37.86 34.06
N ASN A 277 -22.39 -36.57 33.79
CA ASN A 277 -23.42 -35.59 34.07
C ASN A 277 -24.52 -35.77 33.00
N PRO A 278 -25.73 -36.21 33.34
CA PRO A 278 -26.79 -36.41 32.36
C PRO A 278 -27.20 -35.12 31.64
N ASN A 279 -26.77 -33.96 32.17
CA ASN A 279 -26.98 -32.65 31.58
C ASN A 279 -25.68 -31.99 31.05
N ALA A 280 -24.59 -32.75 30.86
CA ALA A 280 -23.29 -32.21 30.42
C ALA A 280 -23.42 -31.30 29.20
N CYS A 281 -24.18 -31.75 28.19
CA CYS A 281 -24.42 -30.97 26.98
C CYS A 281 -25.21 -29.67 27.18
N ASN A 282 -25.84 -29.44 28.33
CA ASN A 282 -26.56 -28.21 28.66
C ASN A 282 -25.74 -27.23 29.50
N SER A 283 -24.55 -27.64 29.96
CA SER A 283 -23.68 -26.86 30.82
C SER A 283 -22.76 -25.93 30.04
N SER A 284 -22.28 -24.88 30.70
CA SER A 284 -21.16 -24.05 30.27
C SER A 284 -19.86 -24.37 31.02
N ASN A 285 -19.86 -25.41 31.86
CA ASN A 285 -18.65 -25.90 32.53
C ASN A 285 -17.75 -26.61 31.51
N GLY A 286 -16.44 -26.40 31.60
CA GLY A 286 -15.47 -26.93 30.65
C GLY A 286 -15.42 -28.46 30.58
N ASP A 287 -15.45 -29.14 31.72
CA ASP A 287 -15.41 -30.60 31.77
C ASP A 287 -16.71 -31.19 31.21
N ASP A 288 -17.86 -30.58 31.52
CA ASP A 288 -19.15 -30.97 30.94
C ASP A 288 -19.18 -30.78 29.40
N ILE A 289 -18.52 -29.73 28.89
CA ILE A 289 -18.38 -29.51 27.44
C ILE A 289 -17.53 -30.63 26.82
N ALA A 290 -16.39 -30.98 27.43
CA ALA A 290 -15.55 -32.09 26.96
C ALA A 290 -16.35 -33.40 26.94
N GLU A 291 -17.03 -33.74 28.02
CA GLU A 291 -17.89 -34.93 28.13
C GLU A 291 -18.99 -34.94 27.06
N CYS A 292 -19.67 -33.80 26.86
CA CYS A 292 -20.70 -33.67 25.84
C CYS A 292 -20.14 -33.96 24.43
N ILE A 293 -19.00 -33.38 24.08
CA ILE A 293 -18.40 -33.58 22.76
C ILE A 293 -17.92 -35.02 22.59
N GLU A 294 -17.36 -35.65 23.62
CA GLU A 294 -17.00 -37.06 23.55
C GLU A 294 -18.21 -37.95 23.27
N SER A 295 -19.32 -37.71 23.96
CA SER A 295 -20.57 -38.47 23.82
C SER A 295 -21.19 -38.32 22.42
N ARG A 296 -21.07 -37.14 21.82
CA ARG A 296 -21.61 -36.83 20.48
C ARG A 296 -20.75 -37.39 19.35
N TYR A 297 -19.44 -37.54 19.58
CA TYR A 297 -18.48 -37.90 18.55
C TYR A 297 -17.55 -39.08 18.95
N PRO A 298 -18.08 -40.20 19.49
CA PRO A 298 -17.27 -41.28 20.05
C PRO A 298 -16.35 -41.93 19.03
N ALA A 299 -16.77 -41.99 17.76
CA ALA A 299 -15.96 -42.54 16.67
C ALA A 299 -14.66 -41.74 16.43
N TYR A 300 -14.64 -40.42 16.67
CA TYR A 300 -13.43 -39.60 16.49
C TYR A 300 -12.39 -39.85 17.60
N LEU A 301 -12.77 -40.53 18.67
CA LEU A 301 -11.91 -40.85 19.83
C LEU A 301 -11.18 -42.19 19.67
N ALA A 302 -11.49 -42.97 18.63
CA ALA A 302 -10.99 -44.33 18.43
C ALA A 302 -9.45 -44.45 18.54
N ALA A 303 -8.99 -45.54 19.14
CA ALA A 303 -7.59 -45.97 19.11
C ALA A 303 -7.23 -46.60 17.75
N GLY A 304 -5.94 -46.82 17.50
CA GLY A 304 -5.45 -47.58 16.33
C GLY A 304 -5.57 -46.85 14.99
N VAL A 305 -5.84 -45.54 14.97
CA VAL A 305 -5.84 -44.72 13.76
C VAL A 305 -4.43 -44.23 13.41
N SER A 306 -4.19 -43.84 12.15
CA SER A 306 -2.90 -43.23 11.78
C SER A 306 -2.67 -41.90 12.52
N GLY A 307 -1.40 -41.51 12.71
CA GLY A 307 -1.08 -40.22 13.37
C GLY A 307 -1.69 -39.00 12.66
N SER A 308 -1.70 -39.00 11.32
CA SER A 308 -2.37 -37.94 10.54
C SER A 308 -3.87 -37.91 10.77
N ARG A 309 -4.50 -39.09 10.92
CA ARG A 309 -5.92 -39.21 11.22
C ARG A 309 -6.25 -38.79 12.65
N ARG A 310 -5.41 -39.15 13.62
CA ARG A 310 -5.51 -38.70 15.02
C ARG A 310 -5.46 -37.18 15.10
N LYS A 311 -4.51 -36.56 14.40
CA LYS A 311 -4.43 -35.09 14.25
C LYS A 311 -5.72 -34.48 13.72
N ALA A 312 -6.22 -34.98 12.60
CA ALA A 312 -7.42 -34.44 11.99
C ALA A 312 -8.68 -34.68 12.84
N ASN A 313 -8.77 -35.80 13.57
CA ASN A 313 -9.83 -36.05 14.54
C ASN A 313 -9.79 -35.05 15.70
N MET A 314 -8.60 -34.77 16.25
CA MET A 314 -8.44 -33.80 17.34
C MET A 314 -8.83 -32.39 16.89
N GLU A 315 -8.41 -31.97 15.71
CA GLU A 315 -8.78 -30.66 15.15
C GLU A 315 -10.30 -30.53 14.94
N PHE A 316 -10.96 -31.61 14.51
CA PHE A 316 -12.42 -31.68 14.45
C PHE A 316 -13.05 -31.53 15.84
N LEU A 317 -12.58 -32.28 16.83
CA LEU A 317 -13.13 -32.25 18.19
C LEU A 317 -12.90 -30.89 18.87
N ARG A 318 -11.73 -30.28 18.68
CA ARG A 318 -11.41 -28.91 19.09
C ARG A 318 -12.44 -27.91 18.57
N ASP A 319 -12.73 -27.98 17.28
CA ASP A 319 -13.69 -27.09 16.63
C ASP A 319 -15.11 -27.29 17.21
N ARG A 320 -15.51 -28.54 17.48
CA ARG A 320 -16.79 -28.85 18.13
C ARG A 320 -16.85 -28.34 19.57
N MET A 321 -15.77 -28.43 20.34
CA MET A 321 -15.70 -27.87 21.70
C MET A 321 -15.82 -26.35 21.70
N ILE A 322 -15.12 -25.65 20.79
CA ILE A 322 -15.23 -24.19 20.66
C ILE A 322 -16.65 -23.79 20.29
N GLU A 323 -17.23 -24.41 19.26
CA GLU A 323 -18.59 -24.10 18.81
C GLU A 323 -19.62 -24.34 19.92
N HIS A 324 -19.55 -25.49 20.58
CA HIS A 324 -20.48 -25.82 21.66
C HIS A 324 -20.35 -24.87 22.83
N GLY A 325 -19.13 -24.60 23.31
CA GLY A 325 -18.92 -23.65 24.41
C GLY A 325 -19.37 -22.23 24.06
N LYS A 326 -19.17 -21.78 22.81
CA LYS A 326 -19.74 -20.50 22.33
C LYS A 326 -21.26 -20.48 22.36
N CYS A 327 -21.91 -21.57 21.98
CA CYS A 327 -23.37 -21.71 22.09
C CYS A 327 -23.87 -21.75 23.55
N ARG A 328 -22.97 -22.00 24.51
CA ARG A 328 -23.22 -21.96 25.96
C ARG A 328 -22.75 -20.65 26.61
N GLY A 329 -22.41 -19.63 25.80
CA GLY A 329 -22.09 -18.28 26.27
C GLY A 329 -20.62 -18.04 26.61
N LEU A 330 -19.72 -19.00 26.35
CA LEU A 330 -18.29 -18.80 26.54
C LEU A 330 -17.67 -18.05 25.34
N ASP A 331 -16.73 -17.13 25.58
CA ASP A 331 -15.90 -16.56 24.51
C ASP A 331 -14.69 -17.48 24.25
N LEU A 332 -14.92 -18.53 23.46
CA LEU A 332 -13.88 -19.46 23.03
C LEU A 332 -13.35 -19.11 21.64
N GLY A 333 -12.04 -19.24 21.51
CA GLY A 333 -11.29 -19.02 20.29
C GLY A 333 -10.25 -20.10 20.04
N LEU A 334 -9.65 -20.02 18.87
CA LEU A 334 -8.51 -20.84 18.48
C LEU A 334 -7.24 -20.33 19.18
N ASN A 335 -6.29 -21.21 19.43
CA ASN A 335 -4.94 -20.82 19.83
C ASN A 335 -3.98 -20.81 18.64
N LEU A 336 -3.22 -19.73 18.50
CA LEU A 336 -2.09 -19.63 17.58
C LEU A 336 -0.82 -20.15 18.26
N LYS A 337 -0.18 -21.17 17.68
CA LYS A 337 1.04 -21.78 18.25
C LYS A 337 2.14 -20.73 18.36
N ARG A 338 2.49 -20.36 19.60
CA ARG A 338 3.56 -19.40 19.91
C ARG A 338 3.38 -18.05 19.17
N GLY A 339 2.14 -17.67 18.88
CA GLY A 339 1.80 -16.45 18.15
C GLY A 339 2.00 -16.52 16.63
N GLY A 340 2.45 -17.66 16.09
CA GLY A 340 2.61 -17.87 14.66
C GLY A 340 1.29 -18.16 13.92
N PRO A 341 1.31 -18.39 12.60
CA PRO A 341 0.09 -18.60 11.79
C PRO A 341 -0.58 -19.96 12.02
N THR A 342 0.10 -20.90 12.68
CA THR A 342 -0.34 -22.27 12.90
C THR A 342 -1.38 -22.35 14.02
N ILE A 343 -2.51 -22.99 13.78
CA ILE A 343 -3.52 -23.27 14.81
C ILE A 343 -3.10 -24.50 15.63
N SER A 344 -3.27 -24.47 16.95
CA SER A 344 -3.11 -25.66 17.80
C SER A 344 -4.20 -26.70 17.58
N SER A 345 -3.85 -27.99 17.50
CA SER A 345 -4.79 -29.08 17.30
C SER A 345 -5.59 -29.41 18.56
N ASP A 346 -4.95 -29.30 19.72
CA ASP A 346 -5.35 -29.78 21.06
C ASP A 346 -5.40 -28.66 22.12
N PHE A 347 -5.33 -27.39 21.69
CA PHE A 347 -5.30 -26.26 22.61
C PHE A 347 -6.19 -25.12 22.09
N ILE A 348 -7.02 -24.57 22.97
CA ILE A 348 -7.95 -23.46 22.67
C ILE A 348 -7.69 -22.28 23.60
N VAL A 349 -8.31 -21.14 23.33
CA VAL A 349 -8.23 -19.97 24.21
C VAL A 349 -9.63 -19.61 24.71
N TRP A 350 -9.75 -19.43 26.01
CA TRP A 350 -10.94 -18.92 26.67
C TRP A 350 -10.71 -17.47 27.11
N ARG A 351 -11.42 -16.54 26.47
CA ARG A 351 -11.43 -15.14 26.87
C ARG A 351 -12.48 -14.91 27.94
N ARG A 352 -12.08 -14.23 29.01
CA ARG A 352 -12.94 -13.91 30.14
C ARG A 352 -13.01 -12.39 30.31
N PRO A 353 -14.21 -11.78 30.36
CA PRO A 353 -14.34 -10.34 30.50
C PRO A 353 -13.57 -9.81 31.72
N GLY A 354 -12.73 -8.79 31.52
CA GLY A 354 -11.95 -8.17 32.60
C GLY A 354 -10.81 -9.04 33.16
N GLN A 355 -10.48 -10.17 32.51
CA GLN A 355 -9.40 -11.05 32.93
C GLN A 355 -8.48 -11.38 31.74
N HIS A 356 -7.28 -11.88 32.03
CA HIS A 356 -6.38 -12.37 30.99
C HIS A 356 -6.98 -13.58 30.27
N ASP A 357 -6.68 -13.68 28.97
CA ASP A 357 -6.96 -14.85 28.14
C ASP A 357 -6.34 -16.11 28.80
N VAL A 358 -7.09 -17.21 28.82
CA VAL A 358 -6.69 -18.48 29.42
C VAL A 358 -6.48 -19.51 28.33
N GLY A 359 -5.35 -20.21 28.38
CA GLY A 359 -5.12 -21.37 27.54
C GLY A 359 -5.86 -22.59 28.09
N VAL A 360 -6.48 -23.39 27.23
CA VAL A 360 -7.14 -24.63 27.64
C VAL A 360 -6.59 -25.77 26.80
N ASP A 361 -5.90 -26.70 27.45
CA ASP A 361 -5.56 -27.99 26.88
C ASP A 361 -6.79 -28.88 26.91
N ILE A 362 -7.14 -29.40 25.74
CA ILE A 362 -8.37 -30.15 25.51
C ILE A 362 -8.11 -31.60 25.09
N GLY A 363 -6.86 -32.02 24.98
CA GLY A 363 -6.49 -33.33 24.45
C GLY A 363 -5.65 -34.13 25.44
N SER A 364 -6.12 -35.31 25.82
CA SER A 364 -5.33 -36.31 26.53
C SER A 364 -5.03 -37.49 25.60
N ALA A 365 -3.78 -37.97 25.62
CA ALA A 365 -3.28 -39.03 24.72
C ALA A 365 -3.40 -38.66 23.22
N TYR A 366 -3.27 -37.38 22.88
CA TYR A 366 -3.35 -36.90 21.50
C TYR A 366 -2.21 -37.45 20.62
N ASP A 367 -1.00 -37.57 21.17
CA ASP A 367 0.20 -38.08 20.51
C ASP A 367 0.33 -39.62 20.53
N ASP A 368 -0.45 -40.30 21.37
CA ASP A 368 -0.50 -41.76 21.46
C ASP A 368 -1.68 -42.34 20.67
N THR A 369 -1.40 -42.86 19.47
CA THR A 369 -2.44 -43.48 18.63
C THR A 369 -2.88 -44.87 19.12
N SER A 370 -2.14 -45.50 20.03
CA SER A 370 -2.46 -46.83 20.55
C SER A 370 -3.61 -46.81 21.57
N ARG A 371 -3.86 -45.65 22.17
CA ARG A 371 -4.92 -45.43 23.16
C ARG A 371 -6.08 -44.66 22.58
N ARG A 372 -7.24 -44.72 23.23
CA ARG A 372 -8.37 -43.84 22.93
C ARG A 372 -7.94 -42.39 23.19
N LEU A 373 -8.24 -41.48 22.27
CA LEU A 373 -8.12 -40.04 22.51
C LEU A 373 -9.18 -39.64 23.53
N SER A 374 -8.82 -38.85 24.53
CA SER A 374 -9.79 -38.29 25.46
C SER A 374 -9.78 -36.77 25.42
N LEU A 375 -10.95 -36.16 25.58
CA LEU A 375 -11.08 -34.72 25.74
C LEU A 375 -10.98 -34.34 27.21
N SER A 376 -10.43 -33.17 27.47
CA SER A 376 -10.26 -32.61 28.81
C SER A 376 -10.53 -31.11 28.79
N TRP A 377 -10.54 -30.50 29.98
CA TRP A 377 -10.52 -29.05 30.11
C TRP A 377 -9.48 -28.62 31.14
N HIS A 378 -8.22 -28.52 30.73
CA HIS A 378 -7.13 -28.17 31.63
C HIS A 378 -6.65 -26.75 31.35
N THR A 379 -6.90 -25.84 32.28
CA THR A 379 -6.61 -24.41 32.11
C THR A 379 -5.18 -24.07 32.50
N TYR A 380 -4.51 -23.29 31.67
CA TYR A 380 -3.19 -22.71 31.92
C TYR A 380 -3.30 -21.19 31.91
N SER A 381 -2.80 -20.55 32.97
CA SER A 381 -2.78 -19.09 33.09
C SER A 381 -1.49 -18.50 32.53
N ALA A 382 -1.47 -17.17 32.36
CA ALA A 382 -0.26 -16.44 31.97
C ALA A 382 0.90 -16.57 32.98
N ALA A 383 0.63 -16.98 34.22
CA ALA A 383 1.66 -17.17 35.25
C ALA A 383 2.40 -18.52 35.14
N ASP A 384 1.83 -19.50 34.40
CA ASP A 384 2.29 -20.89 34.44
C ASP A 384 3.45 -21.19 33.46
N ASN A 385 4.04 -20.17 32.83
CA ASN A 385 5.11 -20.27 31.80
C ASN A 385 4.80 -21.20 30.60
N TYR A 386 3.59 -21.77 30.54
CA TYR A 386 3.14 -22.69 29.52
C TYR A 386 2.55 -21.93 28.35
N GLY A 387 3.43 -21.24 27.59
CA GLY A 387 3.14 -20.60 26.30
C GLY A 387 1.90 -19.71 26.29
N PHE A 388 2.09 -18.39 26.42
CA PHE A 388 1.02 -17.39 26.35
C PHE A 388 -0.09 -17.76 25.36
N PRO A 389 -1.38 -17.78 25.76
CA PRO A 389 -2.46 -18.07 24.83
C PRO A 389 -2.57 -16.93 23.81
N TYR A 390 -2.50 -17.28 22.52
CA TYR A 390 -2.64 -16.32 21.44
C TYR A 390 -4.02 -16.49 20.81
N TYR A 391 -4.97 -15.71 21.31
CA TYR A 391 -6.36 -15.79 20.90
C TYR A 391 -6.51 -15.44 19.42
N LYS A 392 -7.20 -16.32 18.70
CA LYS A 392 -7.75 -16.06 17.38
C LYS A 392 -9.24 -16.31 17.39
N ASN A 393 -10.00 -15.32 16.94
CA ASN A 393 -11.45 -15.41 16.89
C ASN A 393 -11.87 -16.57 15.96
N TYR A 394 -12.66 -17.49 16.49
CA TYR A 394 -13.26 -18.59 15.72
C TYR A 394 -14.36 -18.10 14.74
N GLY A 395 -14.92 -16.92 15.00
CA GLY A 395 -16.14 -16.41 14.35
C GLY A 395 -17.40 -16.88 15.08
N SER A 396 -18.56 -16.67 14.45
CA SER A 396 -19.86 -17.11 14.97
C SER A 396 -19.96 -18.65 14.95
N ALA A 397 -20.44 -19.22 16.05
CA ALA A 397 -20.78 -20.64 16.14
C ALA A 397 -22.19 -20.89 15.59
N ASN A 398 -22.38 -22.01 14.89
CA ASN A 398 -23.72 -22.42 14.47
C ASN A 398 -24.39 -23.27 15.55
N CYS A 399 -25.26 -22.64 16.34
CA CYS A 399 -25.96 -23.30 17.45
C CYS A 399 -27.16 -24.14 17.02
N SER A 400 -27.42 -24.32 15.72
CA SER A 400 -28.44 -25.25 15.25
C SER A 400 -28.03 -26.72 15.44
N LEU A 401 -26.73 -27.01 15.53
CA LEU A 401 -26.18 -28.35 15.76
C LEU A 401 -25.90 -28.64 17.25
N SER A 402 -26.06 -27.64 18.13
CA SER A 402 -25.78 -27.76 19.56
C SER A 402 -26.99 -28.16 20.41
N ARG A 403 -28.21 -28.13 19.84
CA ARG A 403 -29.43 -28.61 20.50
C ARG A 403 -29.53 -30.12 20.54
#